data_AF-A0A7V7NYY8-F1
#
_entry.id   AF-A0A7V7NYY8-F1
#
_cell.length_a   1.000
_cell.length_b   1.000
_cell.length_c   1.000
_cell.angle_alpha   90.00
_cell.angle_beta   90.00
_cell.angle_gamma   90.00
#
_symmetry.space_group_name_H-M   'P 1'
#
loop_
_entity.id
_entity.type
_entity.pdbx_description
1 polymer ?
#
loop_
_entity_poly.entity_id
_entity_poly.type
_entity_poly.pdbx_seq_one_letter_code
_entity_poly.pdbx_strand_id
1 'polypeptide(L)'
;MNLELTRIGDNRYQAVSYFKAKPHEREAYPFTVSRHGNRWYLSAKVPAQFGGNFTITGFELNDKHELVVYNLDLEQIKQAMGQEALSGQGFQTDDGDGVLISNSLDQVFAYLDDPANSDVFVEAVRYQRLAKTK
;
A
#
# COMPACT_ATOMS: atom_id res chain seq x y z
N MET A 1 -16.87 3.80 -11.13
CA MET A 1 -16.39 2.61 -10.40
C MET A 1 -16.89 2.73 -8.97
N ASN A 2 -17.44 1.67 -8.40
CA ASN A 2 -17.79 1.63 -6.99
C ASN A 2 -16.80 0.70 -6.27
N LEU A 3 -16.42 1.07 -5.04
CA LEU A 3 -15.52 0.29 -4.20
C LEU A 3 -16.20 0.05 -2.86
N GLU A 4 -16.32 -1.22 -2.48
CA GLU A 4 -16.80 -1.62 -1.15
C GLU A 4 -15.64 -2.21 -0.35
N LEU A 5 -15.44 -1.70 0.87
CA LEU A 5 -14.43 -2.21 1.79
C LEU A 5 -15.12 -2.92 2.95
N THR A 6 -14.81 -4.20 3.15
CA THR A 6 -15.42 -5.02 4.20
C THR A 6 -14.33 -5.65 5.06
N ARG A 7 -14.48 -5.56 6.40
CA ARG A 7 -13.64 -6.33 7.33
C ARG A 7 -14.09 -7.79 7.31
N ILE A 8 -13.18 -8.71 6.97
CA ILE A 8 -13.46 -10.15 6.86
C ILE A 8 -12.77 -10.98 7.95
N GLY A 9 -11.98 -10.35 8.82
CA GLY A 9 -11.34 -10.97 9.96
C GLY A 9 -10.40 -10.02 10.68
N ASP A 10 -9.60 -10.57 11.60
CA ASP A 10 -8.58 -9.77 12.29
C ASP A 10 -7.51 -9.32 11.32
N ASN A 11 -7.32 -8.00 11.26
CA ASN A 11 -6.41 -7.32 10.35
C ASN A 11 -6.58 -7.71 8.87
N ARG A 12 -7.72 -8.29 8.49
CA ARG A 12 -8.04 -8.76 7.14
C ARG A 12 -9.28 -8.08 6.60
N TYR A 13 -9.15 -7.59 5.38
CA TYR A 13 -10.17 -6.81 4.70
C TYR A 13 -10.30 -7.30 3.26
N GLN A 14 -11.41 -6.94 2.64
CA GLN A 14 -11.68 -7.20 1.24
C GLN A 14 -12.16 -5.92 0.56
N ALA A 15 -11.50 -5.57 -0.53
CA ALA A 15 -11.94 -4.55 -1.45
C ALA A 15 -12.71 -5.21 -2.60
N VAL A 16 -13.96 -4.82 -2.82
CA VAL A 16 -14.77 -5.30 -3.95
C VAL A 16 -14.98 -4.14 -4.92
N SER A 17 -14.38 -4.25 -6.10
CA SER A 17 -14.55 -3.34 -7.23
C SER A 17 -15.69 -3.85 -8.11
N TYR A 18 -16.58 -2.95 -8.52
CA TYR A 18 -17.57 -3.25 -9.56
C TYR A 18 -17.93 -2.03 -10.41
N PHE A 19 -18.19 -2.29 -11.70
CA PHE A 19 -18.62 -1.27 -12.65
C PHE A 19 -20.14 -1.25 -12.74
N LYS A 20 -20.76 -0.06 -12.63
CA LYS A 20 -22.22 0.08 -12.79
C LYS A 20 -22.71 -0.47 -14.13
N ALA A 21 -21.91 -0.32 -15.19
CA ALA A 21 -22.22 -0.83 -16.52
C ALA A 21 -22.11 -2.36 -16.64
N LYS A 22 -21.40 -3.02 -15.71
CA LYS A 22 -21.13 -4.45 -15.71
C LYS A 22 -21.19 -5.02 -14.28
N PRO A 23 -22.39 -5.10 -13.67
CA PRO A 23 -22.53 -5.45 -12.26
C PRO A 23 -22.12 -6.90 -11.91
N HIS A 24 -21.96 -7.76 -12.91
CA HIS A 24 -21.48 -9.15 -12.76
C HIS A 24 -19.95 -9.26 -12.77
N GLU A 25 -19.22 -8.24 -13.24
CA GLU A 25 -17.76 -8.17 -13.14
C GLU A 25 -17.43 -7.56 -11.77
N ARG A 26 -17.39 -8.42 -10.74
CA ARG A 26 -16.97 -8.07 -9.39
C ARG A 26 -15.60 -8.66 -9.11
N GLU A 27 -14.63 -7.80 -8.85
CA GLU A 27 -13.29 -8.24 -8.48
C GLU A 27 -13.08 -8.00 -6.99
N ALA A 28 -12.72 -9.06 -6.27
CA ALA A 28 -12.48 -9.05 -4.83
C ALA A 28 -10.98 -9.17 -4.57
N TYR A 29 -10.42 -8.16 -3.90
CA TYR A 29 -9.01 -8.10 -3.54
C TYR A 29 -8.90 -8.19 -2.00
N PRO A 30 -8.49 -9.35 -1.46
CA PRO A 30 -8.20 -9.47 -0.04
C PRO A 30 -6.89 -8.75 0.28
N PHE A 31 -6.85 -8.06 1.41
CA PHE A 31 -5.66 -7.39 1.90
C PHE A 31 -5.57 -7.45 3.43
N THR A 32 -4.36 -7.31 3.95
CA THR A 32 -4.11 -7.19 5.39
C THR A 32 -3.78 -5.74 5.75
N VAL A 33 -4.02 -5.36 7.00
CA VAL A 33 -3.62 -4.06 7.56
C VAL A 33 -2.89 -4.28 8.88
N SER A 34 -1.70 -3.71 9.02
CA SER A 34 -0.96 -3.63 10.29
C SER A 34 -0.84 -2.17 10.73
N ARG A 35 -0.88 -1.90 12.04
CA ARG A 35 -0.69 -0.55 12.60
C ARG A 35 0.65 -0.45 13.30
N HIS A 36 1.42 0.57 12.95
CA HIS A 36 2.76 0.87 13.46
C HIS A 36 2.81 2.35 13.86
N GLY A 37 2.64 2.61 15.17
CA GLY A 37 2.48 3.98 15.68
C GLY A 37 1.28 4.71 15.06
N ASN A 38 1.56 5.78 14.30
CA ASN A 38 0.56 6.60 13.62
C ASN A 38 0.30 6.18 12.17
N ARG A 39 1.12 5.28 11.61
CA ARG A 39 0.97 4.79 10.24
C ARG A 39 0.36 3.39 10.24
N TRP A 40 -0.46 3.12 9.25
CA TRP A 40 -0.93 1.79 8.92
C TRP A 40 -0.31 1.35 7.61
N TYR A 41 -0.03 0.06 7.49
CA TYR A 41 0.46 -0.55 6.26
C TYR A 41 -0.55 -1.54 5.75
N LEU A 42 -0.90 -1.42 4.47
CA LEU A 42 -1.73 -2.39 3.77
C LEU A 42 -0.84 -3.33 2.96
N SER A 43 -1.15 -4.62 2.94
CA SER A 43 -0.54 -5.56 1.99
C SER A 43 -1.57 -6.38 1.25
N ALA A 44 -1.42 -6.45 -0.07
CA ALA A 44 -2.34 -7.15 -0.96
C ALA A 44 -1.57 -7.92 -2.03
N LYS A 45 -2.15 -9.04 -2.48
CA LYS A 45 -1.60 -9.76 -3.64
C LYS A 45 -1.81 -8.93 -4.90
N VAL A 46 -0.75 -8.78 -5.66
CA VAL A 46 -0.71 -8.07 -6.93
C VAL A 46 -1.05 -9.05 -8.06
N PRO A 47 -1.91 -8.68 -9.03
CA PRO A 47 -2.14 -9.48 -10.22
C PRO A 47 -0.84 -9.84 -10.96
N ALA A 48 -0.81 -11.01 -11.62
CA ALA A 48 0.41 -11.54 -12.26
C ALA A 48 1.02 -10.57 -13.29
N GLN A 49 0.18 -9.85 -14.04
CA GLN A 49 0.60 -8.85 -15.02
C GLN A 49 1.41 -7.69 -14.42
N PHE A 50 1.27 -7.41 -13.12
CA PHE A 50 2.00 -6.35 -12.42
C PHE A 50 3.08 -6.93 -11.48
N GLY A 51 3.52 -8.17 -11.70
CA GLY A 51 4.60 -8.81 -10.95
C GLY A 51 4.20 -9.91 -9.97
N GLY A 52 2.89 -10.17 -9.77
CA GLY A 52 2.37 -11.40 -9.13
C GLY A 52 2.69 -11.64 -7.64
N ASN A 53 3.42 -10.72 -7.00
CA ASN A 53 3.85 -10.79 -5.61
C ASN A 53 2.86 -10.06 -4.68
N PHE A 54 3.32 -9.57 -3.54
CA PHE A 54 2.54 -8.72 -2.65
C PHE A 54 3.07 -7.28 -2.71
N THR A 55 2.17 -6.32 -2.66
CA THR A 55 2.52 -4.90 -2.53
C THR A 55 2.38 -4.46 -1.08
N ILE A 56 3.08 -3.38 -0.72
CA ILE A 56 2.94 -2.67 0.55
C ILE A 56 2.77 -1.17 0.28
N THR A 57 1.86 -0.54 0.98
CA THR A 57 1.64 0.92 0.96
C THR A 57 1.26 1.38 2.36
N GLY A 58 1.61 2.63 2.68
CA GLY A 58 1.32 3.26 3.96
C GLY A 58 0.10 4.18 3.86
N PHE A 59 -0.64 4.32 4.95
CA PHE A 59 -1.63 5.37 5.11
C PHE A 59 -1.70 5.85 6.56
N GLU A 60 -2.19 7.05 6.77
CA GLU A 60 -2.43 7.60 8.11
C GLU A 60 -3.71 8.42 8.18
N LEU A 61 -4.19 8.61 9.41
CA LEU A 61 -5.13 9.67 9.73
C LEU A 61 -4.35 10.78 10.42
N ASN A 62 -4.19 11.91 9.73
CA ASN A 62 -3.44 13.03 10.28
C ASN A 62 -4.26 13.79 11.35
N ASP A 63 -3.64 14.79 11.97
CA ASP A 63 -4.26 15.59 13.05
C ASP A 63 -5.56 16.31 12.61
N LYS A 64 -5.74 16.53 11.30
CA LYS A 64 -6.95 17.13 10.71
C LYS A 64 -8.03 16.09 10.38
N HIS A 65 -7.85 14.83 10.79
CA HIS A 65 -8.72 13.70 10.49
C HIS A 65 -8.86 13.45 8.97
N GLU A 66 -7.81 13.72 8.22
CA GLU A 66 -7.72 13.42 6.79
C GLU A 66 -7.03 12.06 6.61
N LEU A 67 -7.56 11.25 5.70
CA LEU A 67 -6.90 10.02 5.28
C LEU A 67 -5.86 10.37 4.23
N VAL A 68 -4.58 10.17 4.55
CA VAL A 68 -3.46 10.34 3.63
C VAL A 68 -2.95 8.97 3.24
N VAL A 69 -2.85 8.68 1.94
CA VAL A 69 -2.33 7.43 1.40
C VAL A 69 -1.00 7.72 0.72
N TYR A 70 0.00 6.89 0.99
CA TYR A 70 1.35 7.02 0.51
C TYR A 70 1.73 5.89 -0.43
N ASN A 71 2.30 6.24 -1.58
CA ASN A 71 3.13 5.31 -2.32
C ASN A 71 4.54 5.31 -1.72
N LEU A 72 5.32 4.29 -2.07
CA LEU A 72 6.74 4.24 -1.76
C LEU A 72 7.53 4.71 -2.99
N ASP A 73 8.47 5.62 -2.78
CA ASP A 73 9.37 6.09 -3.83
C ASP A 73 10.30 4.95 -4.27
N LEU A 74 10.19 4.57 -5.55
CA LEU A 74 10.92 3.45 -6.12
C LEU A 74 12.43 3.68 -6.12
N GLU A 75 12.88 4.91 -6.39
CA GLU A 75 14.29 5.24 -6.47
C GLU A 75 14.91 5.26 -5.07
N GLN A 76 14.18 5.75 -4.06
CA GLN A 76 14.62 5.66 -2.66
C GLN A 76 14.74 4.21 -2.19
N ILE A 77 13.81 3.33 -2.57
CA ILE A 77 13.91 1.90 -2.26
C ILE A 77 15.11 1.26 -2.99
N LYS A 78 15.35 1.58 -4.27
CA LYS A 78 16.54 1.13 -5.00
C LYS A 78 17.83 1.61 -4.32
N GLN A 79 17.86 2.86 -3.83
CA GLN A 79 18.99 3.39 -3.07
C GLN A 79 19.20 2.64 -1.76
N ALA A 80 18.12 2.37 -1.00
CA ALA A 80 18.20 1.58 0.23
C ALA A 80 18.74 0.17 -0.02
N MET A 81 18.40 -0.43 -1.16
CA MET A 81 19.01 -1.70 -1.60
C MET A 81 20.49 -1.56 -1.94
N GLY A 82 20.88 -0.49 -2.64
CA GLY A 82 22.29 -0.19 -2.95
C GLY A 82 23.15 0.09 -1.71
N GLN A 83 22.53 0.51 -0.60
CA GLN A 83 23.15 0.72 0.70
C GLN A 83 23.06 -0.50 1.63
N GLU A 84 22.53 -1.62 1.14
CA GLU A 84 22.30 -2.86 1.91
C GLU A 84 21.35 -2.72 3.11
N ALA A 85 20.61 -1.60 3.20
CA ALA A 85 19.55 -1.41 4.20
C ALA A 85 18.33 -2.30 3.90
N LEU A 86 18.09 -2.57 2.62
CA LEU A 86 17.15 -3.55 2.12
C LEU A 86 17.85 -4.54 1.18
N SER A 87 17.27 -5.72 1.02
CA SER A 87 17.70 -6.78 0.11
C SER A 87 16.57 -7.09 -0.85
N GLY A 88 16.91 -7.31 -2.11
CA GLY A 88 15.91 -7.55 -3.13
C GLY A 88 16.49 -7.53 -4.54
N GLN A 89 15.61 -7.43 -5.52
CA GLN A 89 15.98 -7.29 -6.92
C GLN A 89 15.02 -6.36 -7.66
N GLY A 90 15.55 -5.60 -8.62
CA GLY A 90 14.73 -4.91 -9.60
C GLY A 90 14.09 -5.90 -10.57
N PHE A 91 12.92 -5.57 -11.09
CA PHE A 91 12.27 -6.27 -12.19
C PHE A 91 11.54 -5.27 -13.08
N GLN A 92 11.19 -5.68 -14.30
CA GLN A 92 10.46 -4.85 -15.25
C GLN A 92 9.06 -5.41 -15.48
N THR A 93 8.07 -4.54 -15.60
CA THR A 93 6.69 -4.84 -15.98
C THR A 93 6.29 -4.05 -17.22
N ASP A 94 5.15 -4.39 -17.82
CA ASP A 94 4.59 -3.62 -18.94
C ASP A 94 4.30 -2.16 -18.56
N ASP A 95 4.09 -1.88 -17.27
CA ASP A 95 3.80 -0.54 -16.71
C ASP A 95 5.04 0.16 -16.14
N GLY A 96 6.22 -0.44 -16.23
CA GLY A 96 7.49 0.14 -15.78
C GLY A 96 8.29 -0.72 -14.79
N ASP A 97 9.29 -0.09 -14.18
CA ASP A 97 10.19 -0.73 -13.22
C ASP A 97 9.49 -1.07 -11.90
N GLY A 98 9.92 -2.16 -11.27
CA GLY A 98 9.53 -2.57 -9.94
C GLY A 98 10.71 -3.09 -9.12
N VAL A 99 10.50 -3.20 -7.81
CA VAL A 99 11.45 -3.82 -6.88
C VAL A 99 10.75 -4.91 -6.08
N LEU A 100 11.40 -6.07 -6.00
CA LEU A 100 10.98 -7.19 -5.17
C LEU A 100 11.90 -7.27 -3.96
N ILE A 101 11.37 -6.92 -2.78
CA ILE A 101 12.10 -6.97 -1.51
C ILE A 101 12.04 -8.40 -0.95
N SER A 102 13.20 -8.93 -0.56
CA SER A 102 13.36 -10.30 -0.04
C SER A 102 13.53 -10.35 1.48
N ASN A 103 13.61 -9.20 2.15
CA ASN A 103 13.64 -9.12 3.61
C ASN A 103 12.37 -9.71 4.25
N SER A 104 12.49 -10.11 5.51
CA SER A 104 11.32 -10.39 6.35
C SER A 104 10.46 -9.13 6.54
N LEU A 105 9.16 -9.29 6.77
CA LEU A 105 8.28 -8.14 7.04
C LEU A 105 8.73 -7.31 8.24
N ASP A 106 9.27 -7.95 9.28
CA ASP A 106 9.78 -7.23 10.46
C ASP A 106 10.94 -6.29 10.10
N GLN A 107 11.84 -6.71 9.21
CA GLN A 107 12.93 -5.87 8.70
C GLN A 107 12.39 -4.75 7.80
N VAL A 108 11.40 -5.04 6.95
CA VAL A 108 10.75 -4.03 6.12
C VAL A 108 10.09 -2.96 6.99
N PHE A 109 9.35 -3.36 8.03
CA PHE A 109 8.74 -2.41 8.96
C PHE A 109 9.78 -1.64 9.76
N ALA A 110 10.86 -2.27 10.23
CA ALA A 110 11.94 -1.56 10.90
C ALA A 110 12.55 -0.45 10.02
N TYR A 111 12.71 -0.69 8.72
CA TYR A 111 13.16 0.33 7.78
C TYR A 111 12.12 1.45 7.59
N LEU A 112 10.85 1.07 7.35
CA LEU A 112 9.76 2.02 7.06
C LEU A 112 9.32 2.86 8.28
N ASP A 113 9.53 2.34 9.49
CA ASP A 113 9.18 3.00 10.75
C ASP A 113 10.30 3.93 11.26
N ASP A 114 11.51 3.86 10.69
CA ASP A 114 12.61 4.75 11.02
C ASP A 114 12.33 6.15 10.45
N PRO A 115 12.23 7.20 11.29
CA PRO A 115 12.05 8.58 10.82
C PRO A 115 13.13 9.06 9.86
N ALA A 116 14.34 8.49 9.89
CA ALA A 116 15.40 8.81 8.93
C ALA A 116 15.04 8.42 7.49
N ASN A 117 14.09 7.51 7.30
CA ASN A 117 13.64 7.03 6.00
C ASN A 117 12.30 7.65 5.59
N SER A 118 11.83 8.72 6.25
CA SER A 118 10.50 9.31 5.98
C SER A 118 10.30 9.76 4.53
N ASP A 119 11.38 10.11 3.85
CA ASP A 119 11.35 10.60 2.46
C ASP A 119 10.98 9.51 1.44
N VAL A 120 10.94 8.23 1.86
CA VAL A 120 10.42 7.15 1.01
C VAL A 120 8.90 7.26 0.79
N PHE A 121 8.18 7.98 1.66
CA PHE A 121 6.72 8.09 1.58
C PHE A 121 6.32 9.28 0.71
N VAL A 122 5.70 8.99 -0.42
CA VAL A 122 5.17 10.01 -1.34
C VAL A 122 3.65 10.02 -1.26
N GLU A 123 3.07 11.17 -0.89
CA GLU A 123 1.62 11.33 -0.84
C GLU A 123 0.99 11.05 -2.22
N ALA A 124 0.17 10.00 -2.28
CA ALA A 124 -0.53 9.60 -3.49
C ALA A 124 -1.91 10.25 -3.56
N VAL A 125 -2.62 10.28 -2.42
CA VAL A 125 -3.95 10.86 -2.34
C VAL A 125 -4.29 11.25 -0.89
N ARG A 126 -5.10 12.30 -0.76
CA ARG A 126 -5.65 12.79 0.51
C ARG A 126 -7.17 12.89 0.43
N TYR A 127 -7.84 12.26 1.38
CA TYR A 127 -9.30 12.31 1.50
C TYR A 127 -9.71 13.03 2.79
N GLN A 128 -10.61 13.99 2.64
CA GLN A 128 -11.29 14.61 3.76
C GLN A 128 -12.61 13.89 4.03
N ARG A 129 -12.93 13.70 5.31
CA ARG A 129 -14.23 13.19 5.68
C ARG A 129 -15.31 14.19 5.26
N LEU A 130 -16.24 13.75 4.41
CA LEU A 130 -17.45 14.54 4.13
C LEU A 130 -18.22 14.71 5.45
N ALA A 131 -18.34 15.96 5.91
CA ALA A 131 -19.29 16.28 6.95
C ALA A 131 -20.68 15.94 6.41
N LYS A 132 -21.41 15.06 7.09
CA LYS A 132 -22.82 14.84 6.75
C LYS A 132 -23.54 16.16 7.03
N THR A 133 -23.92 16.88 5.97
CA THR A 133 -24.91 17.95 6.07
C THR A 133 -26.17 17.30 6.62
N LYS A 134 -26.60 17.74 7.81
CA LYS A 134 -27.87 17.32 8.41
C LYS A 134 -29.04 17.89 7.62
#